data_AF-A0A7C1DG83-F1
#
_entry.id   AF-A0A7C1DG83-F1
#
_cell.length_a   1.000
_cell.length_b   1.000
_cell.length_c   1.000
_cell.angle_alpha   90.00
_cell.angle_beta   90.00
_cell.angle_gamma   90.00
#
_symmetry.space_group_name_H-M   'P 1'
#
loop_
_entity.id
_entity.type
_entity.pdbx_description
1 polymer ?
#
loop_
_entity_poly.entity_id
_entity_poly.type
_entity_poly.pdbx_seq_one_letter_code
_entity_poly.pdbx_strand_id
1 'polypeptide(L)' 'MHLKPVEGEENVFRVRVGRYRILFQKREKTIVIARIATRGDVYK' A
#
# COMPACT_ATOMS: atom_id res chain seq x y z
N MET A 1 -6.22 -9.80 7.33
CA MET A 1 -5.34 -9.11 6.35
C MET A 1 -6.24 -8.49 5.29
N HIS A 2 -6.12 -7.19 5.00
CA HIS A 2 -6.95 -6.51 3.98
C HIS A 2 -6.06 -5.97 2.87
N LEU A 3 -6.00 -6.66 1.74
CA LEU A 3 -5.36 -6.21 0.50
C LEU A 3 -6.44 -5.58 -0.40
N LYS A 4 -6.20 -4.38 -0.91
CA LYS A 4 -7.10 -3.72 -1.86
C LYS A 4 -6.28 -3.06 -2.98
N PRO A 5 -6.73 -3.13 -4.24
CA PRO A 5 -6.18 -2.26 -5.28
C PRO A 5 -6.46 -0.79 -4.93
N VAL A 6 -5.63 0.11 -5.46
CA VAL A 6 -5.90 1.55 -5.42
C VAL A 6 -6.69 1.91 -6.67
N GLU A 7 -7.83 2.56 -6.50
CA GLU A 7 -8.70 2.96 -7.60
C GLU A 7 -7.99 4.00 -8.48
N GLY A 8 -8.07 3.83 -9.80
CA GLY A 8 -7.43 4.71 -10.78
C GLY A 8 -5.95 4.40 -11.06
N GLU A 9 -5.33 3.48 -10.32
CA GLU A 9 -3.91 3.15 -10.44
C GLU A 9 -3.69 1.70 -10.90
N GLU A 10 -2.80 1.50 -11.86
CA GLU A 10 -2.49 0.17 -12.38
C GLU A 10 -1.41 -0.53 -11.52
N ASN A 11 -1.67 -1.77 -11.12
CA ASN A 11 -0.72 -2.59 -10.34
C ASN A 11 -0.29 -1.99 -8.99
N VAL A 12 -1.05 -1.01 -8.47
CA VAL A 12 -0.83 -0.41 -7.16
C VAL A 12 -1.83 -0.98 -6.15
N PHE A 13 -1.30 -1.37 -5.00
CA PHE A 13 -2.07 -2.03 -3.95
C PHE A 13 -1.78 -1.43 -2.60
N ARG A 14 -2.77 -1.53 -1.73
CA ARG A 14 -2.65 -1.20 -0.31
C ARG A 14 -2.96 -2.43 0.53
N VAL A 15 -2.06 -2.78 1.45
CA VAL A 15 -2.31 -3.80 2.48
C VAL A 15 -2.35 -3.19 3.88
N ARG A 16 -3.29 -3.66 4.70
CA ARG A 16 -3.35 -3.35 6.14
C ARG A 16 -2.70 -4.45 6.96
N VAL A 17 -1.67 -4.08 7.70
CA VAL A 17 -0.98 -4.93 8.69
C VAL A 17 -1.08 -4.23 10.04
N GLY A 18 -2.00 -4.70 10.90
CA GLY A 18 -2.32 -4.03 12.17
C GLY A 18 -2.77 -2.58 11.99
N ARG A 19 -1.99 -1.65 12.56
CA ARG A 19 -2.21 -0.18 12.45
C ARG A 19 -1.55 0.46 11.23
N TYR A 20 -0.72 -0.28 10.50
CA TYR A 20 0.01 0.21 9.35
C TYR A 20 -0.75 -0.04 8.06
N ARG A 21 -0.58 0.89 7.12
CA ARG A 21 -0.99 0.76 5.73
C ARG A 21 0.28 0.82 4.89
N ILE A 22 0.45 -0.19 4.05
CA ILE A 22 1.58 -0.31 3.14
C ILE A 22 1.04 -0.11 1.74
N LEU A 23 1.54 0.91 1.05
CA LEU A 23 1.30 1.13 -0.37
C LEU A 23 2.46 0.52 -1.14
N PHE A 24 2.15 -0.35 -2.08
CA PHE A 24 3.17 -1.01 -2.88
C PHE A 24 2.71 -1.18 -4.32
N GLN A 25 3.70 -1.22 -5.22
CA GLN A 25 3.49 -1.53 -6.62
C GLN A 25 4.02 -2.93 -6.89
N LYS A 26 3.22 -3.75 -7.59
CA LYS A 26 3.68 -5.02 -8.11
C LYS A 26 4.29 -4.80 -9.49
N ARG A 27 5.54 -5.24 -9.65
CA ARG A 27 6.20 -5.46 -10.94
C ARG A 27 6.45 -6.95 -11.09
N GLU A 28 6.75 -7.41 -12.30
CA GLU A 28 6.89 -8.84 -12.68
C GLU A 28 7.21 -9.80 -11.52
N LYS A 29 8.44 -9.71 -10.97
CA LYS A 29 8.91 -10.52 -9.83
C LYS A 29 9.29 -9.68 -8.61
N THR A 30 8.92 -8.40 -8.59
CA THR A 30 9.39 -7.43 -7.60
C THR A 30 8.22 -6.67 -7.00
N ILE A 31 8.19 -6.56 -5.68
CA ILE A 31 7.29 -5.67 -4.96
C ILE A 31 8.07 -4.43 -4.55
N VAL A 32 7.65 -3.26 -5.03
CA VAL A 32 8.23 -1.98 -4.63
C VAL A 32 7.35 -1.38 -3.55
N ILE A 33 7.90 -1.19 -2.35
CA ILE A 33 7.19 -0.51 -1.27
C ILE A 33 7.36 0.99 -1.45
N ALA A 34 6.27 1.69 -1.76
CA ALA A 34 6.29 3.13 -1.98
C ALA A 34 6.13 3.92 -0.67
N ARG A 35 5.27 3.44 0.24
CA ARG A 35 5.02 4.10 1.53
C ARG A 35 4.56 3.12 2.59
N ILE A 36 5.07 3.29 3.80
CA ILE A 36 4.56 2.65 5.02
C ILE A 36 4.15 3.76 5.97
N ALA A 37 2.88 3.80 6.38
CA ALA A 37 2.38 4.83 7.29
C ALA A 37 1.30 4.28 8.22
N THR A 38 1.14 4.90 9.38
CA THR A 38 -0.02 4.67 10.25
C THR A 38 -1.22 5.48 9.74
N ARG A 39 -2.46 5.13 10.14
CA ARG A 39 -3.66 5.85 9.70
C ARG A 39 -3.63 7.35 10.03
N GLY A 40 -2.94 7.75 11.10
CA GLY A 40 -2.85 9.15 11.55
C GLY A 40 -1.73 9.97 10.88
N ASP A 41 -0.75 9.33 10.26
CA ASP A 41 0.40 9.98 9.60
C ASP A 41 0.18 10.31 8.13
N VAL A 42 -1.03 10.09 7.61
CA VAL A 42 -1.32 10.34 6.19
C VAL A 42 -1.42 11.85 5.89
N TYR A 43 -1.61 12.68 6.93
CA TYR A 43 -1.82 14.13 6.82
C TYR A 43 -0.78 14.99 7.57
N LYS A 44 0.34 14.41 7.99
CA LYS A 44 1.51 15.16 8.49
C LYS A 44 2.61 15.21 7.44
#